data_AF-A0A9X3M2M9-F1
#
_entry.id   AF-A0A9X3M2M9-F1
#
_cell.length_a   1.000
_cell.length_b   1.000
_cell.length_c   1.000
_cell.angle_alpha   90.00
_cell.angle_beta   90.00
_cell.angle_gamma   90.00
#
_symmetry.space_group_name_H-M   'P 1'
#
loop_
_entity.id
_entity.type
_entity.pdbx_description
1 polymer ?
#
loop_
_entity_poly.entity_id
_entity_poly.type
_entity_poly.pdbx_seq_one_letter_code
_entity_poly.pdbx_strand_id
1 'polypeptide(L)'
;AQIDTTTASGRMVFGIFATLAEFERDLIRERTMAGLASARARGRKGGRKFALTKAQVRLAQAAMAQRDTSVSDLCKELGIERVTLYRYVGPKGELRDHGKHVLGLT
;
A
#
# COMPACT_ATOMS: atom_id res chain seq x y z
N ALA A 1 -10.34 0.47 38.83
CA ALA A 1 -9.80 -0.36 39.94
C ALA A 1 -8.33 0.00 40.12
N GLN A 2 -7.90 0.27 41.35
CA GLN A 2 -6.49 0.54 41.63
C GLN A 2 -5.80 -0.80 41.90
N ILE A 3 -4.87 -1.21 41.04
CA ILE A 3 -4.07 -2.44 41.19
C ILE A 3 -2.70 -2.03 41.72
N ASP A 4 -2.36 -2.45 42.95
CA ASP A 4 -1.04 -2.21 43.54
C ASP A 4 -0.04 -3.32 43.16
N THR A 5 0.78 -3.06 42.15
CA THR A 5 1.78 -4.00 41.62
C THR A 5 2.99 -4.20 42.54
N THR A 6 3.08 -3.52 43.69
CA THR A 6 4.14 -3.77 44.67
C THR A 6 3.84 -5.02 45.52
N THR A 7 2.57 -5.42 45.63
CA THR A 7 2.12 -6.62 46.33
C THR A 7 2.16 -7.88 45.45
N ALA A 8 2.31 -9.06 46.06
CA ALA A 8 2.28 -10.33 45.33
C ALA A 8 0.92 -10.57 44.63
N SER A 9 -0.19 -10.25 45.31
CA SER A 9 -1.55 -10.36 44.76
C SER A 9 -1.78 -9.39 43.61
N GLY A 10 -1.32 -8.13 43.72
CA GLY A 10 -1.48 -7.15 42.65
C GLY A 10 -0.64 -7.47 41.40
N ARG A 11 0.56 -8.05 41.54
CA ARG A 11 1.31 -8.57 40.38
C ARG A 11 0.59 -9.71 39.67
N MET A 12 -0.02 -10.63 40.42
CA MET A 12 -0.80 -11.72 39.84
C MET A 12 -2.00 -11.18 39.06
N VAL A 13 -2.79 -10.29 39.65
CA VAL A 13 -3.96 -9.69 38.99
C VAL A 13 -3.54 -8.91 37.74
N PHE A 14 -2.46 -8.14 37.82
CA PHE A 14 -1.91 -7.43 36.66
C PHE A 14 -1.49 -8.41 35.54
N GLY A 15 -0.84 -9.52 35.87
CA GLY A 15 -0.46 -10.55 34.91
C GLY A 15 -1.66 -11.18 34.21
N ILE A 16 -2.73 -11.49 34.94
CA ILE A 16 -3.97 -12.01 34.35
C ILE A 16 -4.55 -11.00 33.35
N PHE A 17 -4.65 -9.72 33.73
CA PHE A 17 -5.14 -8.70 32.80
C PHE A 17 -4.23 -8.50 31.59
N ALA A 18 -2.91 -8.61 31.75
CA ALA A 18 -1.99 -8.58 30.63
C ALA A 18 -2.26 -9.72 29.65
N THR A 19 -2.40 -10.96 30.14
CA THR A 19 -2.71 -12.13 29.30
C THR A 19 -4.08 -12.01 28.63
N LEU A 20 -5.08 -11.46 29.31
CA LEU A 20 -6.40 -11.20 28.73
C LEU A 20 -6.32 -10.15 27.61
N ALA A 21 -5.55 -9.07 27.83
CA ALA A 21 -5.36 -8.04 26.81
C ALA A 21 -4.64 -8.56 25.56
N GLU A 22 -3.68 -9.47 25.73
CA GLU A 22 -3.02 -10.17 24.62
C GLU A 22 -4.02 -11.04 23.84
N PHE A 23 -4.80 -11.85 24.55
CA PHE A 23 -5.84 -12.69 23.95
C PHE A 23 -6.88 -11.87 23.16
N GLU A 24 -7.36 -10.76 23.70
CA GLU A 24 -8.30 -9.88 22.99
C GLU A 24 -7.68 -9.27 21.72
N ARG A 25 -6.41 -8.87 21.79
CA ARG A 25 -5.68 -8.34 20.62
C ARG A 25 -5.57 -9.40 19.52
N ASP A 26 -5.26 -10.63 19.88
CA ASP A 26 -5.15 -11.73 18.93
C ASP A 26 -6.50 -12.05 18.28
N LEU A 27 -7.59 -12.09 19.06
CA LEU A 27 -8.94 -12.26 18.50
C LEU A 27 -9.32 -11.15 17.50
N ILE A 28 -8.98 -9.88 17.80
CA ILE A 28 -9.22 -8.77 16.87
C ILE A 28 -8.41 -8.97 15.58
N ARG A 29 -7.16 -9.40 15.70
CA ARG A 29 -6.29 -9.67 14.55
C ARG A 29 -6.85 -10.79 13.68
N GLU A 30 -7.25 -11.91 14.28
CA GLU A 30 -7.86 -13.05 13.58
C GLU A 30 -9.10 -12.63 12.79
N ARG A 31 -10.02 -11.89 13.43
CA ARG A 31 -11.22 -11.36 12.77
C ARG A 31 -10.88 -10.42 11.62
N THR A 32 -9.89 -9.56 11.80
CA THR A 32 -9.43 -8.64 10.75
C THR A 32 -8.86 -9.40 9.55
N MET A 33 -8.05 -10.43 9.81
CA MET A 33 -7.48 -11.28 8.76
C MET A 33 -8.55 -12.07 8.00
N ALA A 34 -9.54 -12.62 8.71
CA ALA A 34 -10.69 -13.28 8.09
C ALA A 34 -11.48 -12.30 7.20
N GLY A 35 -11.72 -11.08 7.67
CA GLY A 35 -12.37 -10.02 6.90
C GLY A 35 -11.58 -9.64 5.64
N LEU A 36 -10.26 -9.48 5.75
CA LEU A 36 -9.38 -9.19 4.61
C LEU A 36 -9.36 -10.35 3.59
N ALA A 37 -9.33 -11.60 4.06
CA ALA A 37 -9.41 -12.78 3.20
C ALA A 37 -10.73 -12.82 2.43
N SER A 38 -11.85 -12.59 3.12
CA SER A 38 -13.18 -12.48 2.51
C SER A 38 -13.27 -11.34 1.48
N ALA A 39 -12.68 -10.17 1.77
CA ALA A 39 -12.64 -9.06 0.82
C ALA A 39 -11.80 -9.37 -0.42
N ARG A 40 -10.65 -10.05 -0.25
CA ARG A 40 -9.80 -10.51 -1.37
C ARG A 40 -10.51 -11.55 -2.24
N ALA A 41 -11.25 -12.48 -1.65
CA ALA A 41 -12.06 -13.46 -2.39
C ALA A 41 -13.13 -12.79 -3.27
N ARG A 42 -13.67 -11.63 -2.84
CA ARG A 42 -14.55 -10.78 -3.66
C ARG A 42 -13.81 -9.90 -4.68
N GLY A 43 -12.52 -10.10 -4.88
CA GLY A 43 -11.71 -9.35 -5.86
C GLY A 43 -11.14 -8.02 -5.36
N ARG A 44 -11.28 -7.66 -4.07
CA ARG A 44 -10.64 -6.45 -3.53
C ARG A 44 -9.15 -6.74 -3.24
N LYS A 45 -8.25 -6.19 -4.05
CA LYS A 45 -6.79 -6.34 -3.86
C LYS A 45 -6.25 -5.61 -2.62
N GLY A 46 -6.86 -4.49 -2.24
CA GLY A 46 -6.38 -3.62 -1.15
C GLY A 46 -5.14 -2.79 -1.55
N GLY A 47 -4.50 -2.13 -0.56
CA GLY A 47 -3.30 -1.32 -0.77
C GLY A 47 -3.54 0.06 -1.40
N ARG A 48 -2.46 0.82 -1.58
CA ARG A 48 -2.50 2.15 -2.22
C ARG A 48 -2.74 2.00 -3.72
N LYS A 49 -3.70 2.76 -4.25
CA LYS A 49 -3.96 2.82 -5.69
C LYS A 49 -2.74 3.40 -6.43
N PHE A 50 -2.52 2.93 -7.65
CA PHE A 50 -1.51 3.52 -8.53
C PHE A 50 -1.85 4.99 -8.82
N ALA A 51 -0.80 5.80 -8.99
CA ALA A 51 -0.90 7.23 -9.26
C ALA A 51 -1.35 7.53 -10.70
N LEU A 52 -1.00 6.65 -11.64
CA LEU A 52 -1.37 6.79 -13.06
C LEU A 52 -2.42 5.77 -13.47
N THR A 53 -3.37 6.22 -14.28
CA THR A 53 -4.34 5.37 -14.97
C THR A 53 -3.71 4.64 -16.17
N LYS A 54 -4.36 3.60 -16.68
CA LYS A 54 -3.91 2.88 -17.90
C LYS A 54 -3.69 3.82 -19.09
N ALA A 55 -4.57 4.79 -19.27
CA ALA A 55 -4.46 5.78 -20.35
C ALA A 55 -3.24 6.69 -20.16
N GLN A 56 -3.04 7.19 -18.94
CA GLN A 56 -1.89 8.02 -18.61
C GLN A 56 -0.56 7.27 -18.74
N VAL A 57 -0.51 5.98 -18.38
CA VAL A 57 0.70 5.17 -18.59
C VAL A 57 1.02 5.02 -20.07
N ARG A 58 0.02 4.79 -20.92
CA ARG A 58 0.23 4.72 -22.38
C ARG A 58 0.67 6.06 -22.98
N LEU A 59 0.07 7.16 -22.53
CA LEU A 59 0.47 8.50 -22.93
C LEU A 59 1.93 8.77 -22.53
N ALA A 60 2.27 8.52 -21.26
CA ALA A 60 3.62 8.66 -20.76
C ALA A 60 4.61 7.79 -21.56
N GLN A 61 4.21 6.56 -21.93
CA GLN A 61 5.02 5.67 -22.75
C GLN A 61 5.31 6.27 -24.14
N ALA A 62 4.27 6.75 -24.83
CA ALA A 62 4.40 7.34 -26.15
C ALA A 62 5.21 8.66 -26.11
N ALA A 63 4.94 9.52 -25.12
CA ALA A 63 5.63 10.78 -24.96
C ALA A 63 7.12 10.56 -24.64
N MET A 64 7.45 9.63 -23.74
CA MET A 64 8.84 9.32 -23.39
C MET A 64 9.62 8.61 -24.51
N ALA A 65 8.94 8.03 -25.51
CA ALA A 65 9.60 7.47 -26.69
C ALA A 65 10.04 8.56 -27.69
N GLN A 66 9.45 9.75 -27.63
CA GLN A 66 9.84 10.90 -28.44
C GLN A 66 11.04 11.60 -27.81
N ARG A 67 12.05 11.92 -28.63
CA ARG A 67 13.30 12.53 -28.15
C ARG A 67 13.14 13.98 -27.67
N ASP A 68 12.13 14.69 -28.17
CA ASP A 68 11.93 16.11 -27.89
C ASP A 68 11.01 16.38 -26.68
N THR A 69 10.55 15.32 -26.01
CA THR A 69 9.64 15.45 -24.87
C THR A 69 10.36 16.01 -23.64
N SER A 70 9.91 17.16 -23.16
CA SER A 70 10.28 17.68 -21.84
C SER A 70 9.66 16.82 -20.74
N VAL A 71 10.49 16.05 -20.04
CA VAL A 71 10.07 15.25 -18.88
C VAL A 71 9.40 16.11 -17.81
N SER A 72 9.84 17.36 -17.66
CA SER A 72 9.31 18.27 -16.66
C SER A 72 7.87 18.67 -16.95
N ASP A 73 7.55 18.93 -18.21
CA ASP A 73 6.22 19.39 -18.61
C ASP A 73 5.25 18.22 -18.67
N LEU A 74 5.71 17.05 -19.14
CA LEU A 74 4.95 15.80 -19.03
C LEU A 74 4.56 15.48 -17.59
N CYS A 75 5.46 15.68 -16.63
CA CYS A 75 5.18 15.48 -15.21
C CYS A 75 4.09 16.44 -14.70
N LYS A 76 4.13 17.72 -15.10
CA LYS A 76 3.11 18.71 -14.73
C LYS A 76 1.75 18.36 -15.30
N GLU A 77 1.69 17.99 -16.58
CA GLU A 77 0.45 17.57 -17.24
C GLU A 77 -0.17 16.34 -16.60
N LEU A 78 0.66 15.35 -16.22
CA LEU A 78 0.22 14.14 -15.54
C LEU A 78 -0.04 14.35 -14.03
N GLY A 79 0.29 15.53 -13.48
CA GLY A 79 0.13 15.84 -12.06
C GLY A 79 0.99 14.98 -11.13
N ILE A 80 2.17 14.55 -11.59
CA ILE A 80 3.07 13.67 -10.83
C ILE A 80 4.51 14.21 -10.82
N GLU A 81 5.30 13.78 -9.84
CA GLU A 81 6.73 14.07 -9.83
C GLU A 81 7.54 13.15 -10.75
N ARG A 82 8.72 13.60 -11.17
CA ARG A 82 9.66 12.83 -12.02
C ARG A 82 9.98 11.44 -11.44
N VAL A 83 10.15 11.35 -10.12
CA VAL A 83 10.41 10.08 -9.43
C VAL A 83 9.24 9.11 -9.64
N THR A 84 8.01 9.62 -9.60
CA THR A 84 6.82 8.80 -9.85
C THR A 84 6.78 8.37 -11.30
N LEU A 85 7.02 9.26 -12.26
CA LEU A 85 7.04 8.94 -13.69
C LEU A 85 8.01 7.78 -13.99
N TYR A 86 9.24 7.87 -13.48
CA TYR A 86 10.27 6.85 -13.67
C TYR A 86 10.01 5.51 -12.97
N ARG A 87 8.97 5.40 -12.13
CA ARG A 87 8.51 4.09 -11.63
C ARG A 87 7.61 3.38 -12.65
N TYR A 88 6.94 4.12 -13.53
CA TYR A 88 6.05 3.57 -14.57
C TYR A 88 6.75 3.40 -15.92
N VAL A 89 7.53 4.39 -16.35
CA VAL A 89 8.12 4.46 -17.69
C VAL A 89 9.56 4.97 -17.60
N GLY A 90 10.49 4.32 -18.29
CA GLY A 90 11.89 4.77 -18.35
C GLY A 90 12.17 5.80 -19.47
N PRO A 91 13.41 6.30 -19.57
CA PRO A 91 13.79 7.40 -20.47
C PRO A 91 13.53 7.17 -21.96
N LYS A 92 13.40 5.93 -22.43
CA LYS A 92 13.14 5.59 -23.85
C LYS A 92 11.71 5.11 -24.09
N GLY A 93 10.80 5.28 -23.12
CA GLY A 93 9.44 4.75 -23.20
C GLY A 93 9.33 3.28 -22.80
N GLU A 94 10.35 2.68 -22.18
CA GLU A 94 10.26 1.31 -21.68
C GLU A 94 9.35 1.20 -20.45
N LEU A 95 8.41 0.24 -20.45
CA LEU A 95 7.52 0.01 -19.31
C LEU A 95 8.30 -0.63 -18.15
N ARG A 96 8.21 0.01 -16.98
CA ARG A 96 8.74 -0.50 -15.71
C ARG A 96 7.63 -1.17 -14.90
N ASP A 97 7.98 -1.69 -13.73
CA ASP A 97 7.11 -2.57 -12.95
C ASP A 97 5.74 -1.97 -12.66
N HIS A 98 5.67 -0.71 -12.22
CA HIS A 98 4.37 -0.06 -11.98
C HIS A 98 3.55 0.10 -13.27
N GLY A 99 4.22 0.41 -14.39
CA GLY A 99 3.58 0.51 -15.71
C GLY A 99 2.97 -0.82 -16.15
N LYS A 100 3.74 -1.92 -16.02
CA LYS A 100 3.28 -3.27 -16.34
C LYS A 100 2.09 -3.70 -15.47
N HIS A 101 2.16 -3.45 -14.17
CA HIS A 101 1.06 -3.76 -13.25
C HIS A 101 -0.21 -2.97 -13.55
N VAL A 102 -0.11 -1.66 -13.84
CA VAL A 102 -1.28 -0.85 -14.19
C VAL A 102 -1.92 -1.36 -15.47
N LEU A 103 -1.12 -1.76 -16.46
CA LEU A 103 -1.61 -2.29 -17.73
C LEU A 103 -2.12 -3.74 -17.64
N GLY A 104 -1.86 -4.43 -16.54
CA GLY A 104 -2.25 -5.83 -16.34
C GLY A 104 -1.40 -6.82 -17.15
N LEU A 105 -0.15 -6.43 -17.45
CA LEU A 105 0.84 -7.27 -18.15
C LEU A 105 1.61 -8.18 -17.18
N THR A 106 1.34 -8.08 -15.89
CA THR A 106 1.92 -8.84 -14.78
C THR A 106 0.85 -8.96 -13.71
#